data_AF-A0A949XIU0-F1
#
_entry.id   AF-A0A949XIU0-F1
#
_cell.length_a   1.000
_cell.length_b   1.000
_cell.length_c   1.000
_cell.angle_alpha   90.00
_cell.angle_beta   90.00
_cell.angle_gamma   90.00
#
_symmetry.space_group_name_H-M   'P 1'
#
loop_
_entity.id
_entity.type
_entity.pdbx_description
1 polymer ?
#
loop_
_entity_poly.entity_id
_entity_poly.type
_entity_poly.pdbx_seq_one_letter_code
_entity_poly.pdbx_strand_id
1 'polypeptide(L)'
;MKNQILTITLGSLLAMGAAFAAPQPQDQSAAPQNSQEMRRHADPSEQLKHLTKRLNLTADQQSQLLPILTSRQQQMESIHNDSSLSAKDKHAKMRAVREDSDTKIRSVLTDSQKQTYDQMQQQMRERMQQRHDQNQGNSQPENSNR
;
A
#
# COMPACT_ATOMS: atom_id res chain seq x y z
N MET A 1 -12.03 -7.46 -41.24
CA MET A 1 -11.23 -7.90 -42.40
C MET A 1 -10.00 -8.59 -41.87
N LYS A 2 -9.81 -9.86 -42.24
CA LYS A 2 -8.93 -10.82 -41.58
C LYS A 2 -7.95 -11.30 -42.64
N ASN A 3 -6.67 -11.00 -42.48
CA ASN A 3 -5.63 -11.40 -43.44
C ASN A 3 -4.58 -12.22 -42.69
N GLN A 4 -4.72 -13.53 -42.79
CA GLN A 4 -3.64 -14.53 -42.71
C GLN A 4 -3.03 -14.72 -44.11
N ILE A 5 -1.90 -15.48 -44.20
CA ILE A 5 -1.15 -16.00 -45.38
C ILE A 5 0.33 -15.52 -45.31
N LEU A 6 1.43 -16.28 -45.49
CA LEU A 6 1.72 -17.58 -46.12
C LEU A 6 3.05 -18.17 -45.56
N THR A 7 3.17 -19.49 -45.64
CA THR A 7 4.29 -20.40 -45.32
C THR A 7 5.37 -20.50 -46.44
N ILE A 8 6.40 -21.34 -46.20
CA ILE A 8 7.34 -22.02 -47.16
C ILE A 8 8.69 -21.26 -47.36
N THR A 9 9.93 -21.77 -47.23
CA THR A 9 10.55 -23.11 -47.39
C THR A 9 11.90 -23.27 -46.67
N LEU A 10 12.24 -24.56 -46.46
CA LEU A 10 13.52 -25.26 -46.22
C LEU A 10 14.84 -24.66 -46.75
N GLY A 11 15.92 -24.90 -45.98
CA GLY A 11 17.30 -24.95 -46.46
C GLY A 11 18.31 -25.34 -45.37
N SER A 12 18.73 -26.61 -45.34
CA SER A 12 19.87 -27.09 -44.54
C SER A 12 21.18 -26.53 -45.09
N LEU A 13 22.11 -26.14 -44.21
CA LEU A 13 23.53 -26.38 -44.46
C LEU A 13 24.31 -26.46 -43.14
N LEU A 14 25.00 -27.59 -42.97
CA LEU A 14 25.97 -27.89 -41.93
C LEU A 14 27.27 -27.14 -42.25
N ALA A 15 27.82 -26.38 -41.30
CA ALA A 15 29.18 -25.86 -41.40
C ALA A 15 29.89 -25.87 -40.04
N MET A 16 30.89 -26.75 -39.98
CA MET A 16 32.12 -26.80 -39.19
C MET A 16 32.49 -25.57 -38.35
N GLY A 17 32.93 -25.83 -37.11
CA GLY A 17 33.44 -24.82 -36.19
C GLY A 17 34.70 -24.11 -36.68
N ALA A 18 34.74 -22.80 -36.38
CA ALA A 18 35.94 -22.00 -36.26
C ALA A 18 35.81 -21.17 -34.99
N ALA A 19 36.82 -21.23 -34.12
CA ALA A 19 36.90 -20.42 -32.92
C ALA A 19 36.94 -18.94 -33.30
N PHE A 20 35.86 -18.22 -33.03
CA PHE A 20 35.85 -16.77 -32.92
C PHE A 20 35.14 -16.40 -31.62
N ALA A 21 35.85 -15.67 -30.77
CA ALA A 21 35.28 -15.01 -29.61
C ALA A 21 34.24 -14.01 -30.09
N ALA A 22 32.97 -14.42 -30.11
CA ALA A 22 31.85 -13.51 -30.29
C ALA A 22 31.63 -12.79 -28.94
N PRO A 23 31.46 -11.46 -28.92
CA PRO A 23 30.83 -10.83 -27.78
C PRO A 23 29.43 -11.41 -27.68
N GLN A 24 29.17 -12.22 -26.64
CA GLN A 24 27.80 -12.47 -26.22
C GLN A 24 27.14 -11.10 -26.08
N PRO A 25 25.98 -10.83 -26.70
CA PRO A 25 25.11 -9.81 -26.18
C PRO A 25 24.82 -10.24 -24.75
N GLN A 26 25.49 -9.60 -23.80
CA GLN A 26 25.16 -9.77 -22.42
C GLN A 26 23.73 -9.25 -22.33
N ASP A 27 22.82 -10.19 -22.10
CA ASP A 27 21.49 -9.95 -21.56
C ASP A 27 21.71 -9.35 -20.15
N GLN A 28 22.20 -8.12 -20.14
CA GLN A 28 22.44 -7.34 -18.95
C GLN A 28 21.07 -6.87 -18.51
N SER A 29 20.50 -7.70 -17.65
CA SER A 29 19.87 -7.24 -16.44
C SER A 29 18.78 -6.22 -16.74
N ALA A 30 17.58 -6.73 -17.03
CA ALA A 30 16.39 -6.09 -16.53
C ALA A 30 16.62 -5.83 -15.03
N ALA A 31 17.07 -4.61 -14.71
CA ALA A 31 17.05 -4.11 -13.35
C ALA A 31 15.64 -4.43 -12.84
N PRO A 32 15.48 -5.02 -11.66
CA PRO A 32 14.15 -5.13 -11.09
C PRO A 32 13.63 -3.69 -11.09
N GLN A 33 12.62 -3.44 -11.93
CA GLN A 33 11.82 -2.25 -11.83
C GLN A 33 11.36 -2.29 -10.39
N ASN A 34 12.02 -1.49 -9.57
CA ASN A 34 11.53 -1.10 -8.27
C ASN A 34 10.32 -0.24 -8.64
N SER A 35 9.24 -0.89 -9.06
CA SER A 35 7.91 -0.35 -9.08
C SER A 35 7.75 0.05 -7.63
N GLN A 36 7.97 1.34 -7.41
CA GLN A 36 7.54 2.08 -6.27
C GLN A 36 6.08 1.69 -6.14
N GLU A 37 5.83 0.63 -5.38
CA GLU A 37 4.54 0.02 -5.18
C GLU A 37 3.81 1.15 -4.49
N MET A 38 3.10 1.94 -5.30
CA MET A 38 2.32 3.08 -4.86
C MET A 38 1.64 2.57 -3.62
N ARG A 39 1.97 3.13 -2.46
CA ARG A 39 1.41 2.68 -1.18
C ARG A 39 -0.10 2.76 -1.35
N ARG A 40 -0.73 1.66 -1.78
CA ARG A 40 -2.13 1.67 -2.21
C ARG A 40 -2.88 2.01 -0.93
N HIS A 41 -3.52 3.17 -0.94
CA HIS A 41 -4.45 3.53 0.11
C HIS A 41 -5.42 2.35 0.23
N ALA A 42 -5.58 1.82 1.45
CA ALA A 42 -6.41 0.64 1.68
C ALA A 42 -7.82 0.93 1.16
N ASP A 43 -8.33 0.04 0.31
CA ASP A 43 -9.66 0.12 -0.27
C ASP A 43 -10.72 0.10 0.87
N PRO A 44 -11.75 0.96 0.85
CA PRO A 44 -12.78 1.02 1.90
C PRO A 44 -13.49 -0.32 2.11
N SER A 45 -13.69 -1.10 1.04
CA SER A 45 -14.32 -2.41 1.11
C SER A 45 -13.40 -3.44 1.79
N GLU A 46 -12.10 -3.41 1.54
CA GLU A 46 -11.13 -4.25 2.26
C GLU A 46 -11.02 -3.85 3.72
N GLN A 47 -11.01 -2.54 4.00
CA GLN A 47 -11.06 -2.05 5.37
C GLN A 47 -12.34 -2.51 6.09
N LEU A 48 -13.49 -2.46 5.41
CA LEU A 48 -14.75 -2.97 5.96
C LEU A 48 -14.66 -4.47 6.24
N LYS A 49 -14.15 -5.29 5.32
CA LYS A 49 -13.95 -6.72 5.52
C LYS A 49 -13.08 -7.01 6.76
N HIS A 50 -12.01 -6.24 6.96
CA HIS A 50 -11.18 -6.35 8.16
C HIS A 50 -11.94 -6.01 9.43
N LEU A 51 -12.70 -4.92 9.45
CA LEU A 51 -13.52 -4.54 10.60
C LEU A 51 -14.62 -5.58 10.87
N THR A 52 -15.27 -6.11 9.84
CA THR A 52 -16.28 -7.16 9.93
C THR A 52 -15.70 -8.40 10.61
N LYS A 53 -14.52 -8.87 10.17
CA LYS A 53 -13.85 -10.02 10.79
C LYS A 53 -13.46 -9.79 12.25
N ARG A 54 -13.06 -8.57 12.61
CA ARG A 54 -12.55 -8.27 13.95
C ARG A 54 -13.64 -7.98 14.97
N LEU A 55 -14.74 -7.38 14.52
CA LEU A 55 -15.84 -6.90 15.37
C LEU A 55 -17.13 -7.73 15.21
N ASN A 56 -17.13 -8.72 14.31
CA ASN A 56 -18.31 -9.50 13.95
C ASN A 56 -19.51 -8.59 13.57
N LEU A 57 -19.27 -7.68 12.63
CA LEU A 57 -20.26 -6.66 12.23
C LEU A 57 -21.49 -7.29 11.57
N THR A 58 -22.69 -6.81 11.92
CA THR A 58 -23.93 -7.20 11.23
C THR A 58 -24.00 -6.59 9.83
N ALA A 59 -24.92 -7.07 8.98
CA ALA A 59 -25.14 -6.51 7.66
C ALA A 59 -25.53 -5.01 7.72
N ASP A 60 -26.34 -4.63 8.71
CA ASP A 60 -26.76 -3.24 8.93
C ASP A 60 -25.58 -2.36 9.34
N GLN A 61 -24.72 -2.84 10.23
CA GLN A 61 -23.51 -2.11 10.61
C GLN A 61 -22.56 -1.95 9.41
N GLN A 62 -22.43 -2.99 8.58
CA GLN A 62 -21.60 -2.94 7.39
C GLN A 62 -22.10 -1.91 6.37
N SER A 63 -23.42 -1.85 6.14
CA SER A 63 -24.02 -0.88 5.22
C SER A 63 -23.89 0.57 5.71
N GLN A 64 -23.91 0.79 7.03
CA GLN A 64 -23.67 2.10 7.64
C GLN A 64 -22.20 2.50 7.63
N LEU A 65 -21.27 1.53 7.80
CA LEU A 65 -19.84 1.80 7.87
C LEU A 65 -19.20 2.05 6.51
N LEU A 66 -19.63 1.36 5.45
CA LEU A 66 -19.06 1.54 4.11
C LEU A 66 -19.00 3.00 3.65
N PRO A 67 -20.10 3.80 3.69
CA PRO A 67 -20.03 5.21 3.28
C PRO A 67 -19.13 6.07 4.18
N ILE A 68 -19.02 5.77 5.48
CA ILE A 68 -18.10 6.46 6.39
C ILE A 68 -16.64 6.20 5.98
N LEU A 69 -16.30 4.95 5.68
CA LEU A 69 -14.96 4.55 5.25
C LEU A 69 -14.60 5.16 3.89
N THR A 70 -15.53 5.14 2.94
CA THR A 70 -15.37 5.75 1.62
C THR A 70 -15.16 7.26 1.72
N SER A 71 -16.00 7.96 2.49
CA SER A 71 -15.87 9.40 2.68
C SER A 71 -14.52 9.77 3.32
N ARG A 72 -14.09 9.03 4.35
CA ARG A 72 -12.76 9.20 4.92
C ARG A 72 -11.67 9.06 3.87
N GLN A 73 -11.69 8.01 3.06
CA GLN A 73 -10.65 7.77 2.06
C GLN A 73 -10.56 8.95 1.08
N GLN A 74 -11.70 9.39 0.55
CA GLN A 74 -11.77 10.54 -0.38
C GLN A 74 -11.21 11.82 0.25
N GLN A 75 -11.53 12.09 1.52
CA GLN A 75 -11.01 13.25 2.23
C GLN A 75 -9.49 13.15 2.44
N MET A 76 -8.98 11.97 2.82
CA MET A 76 -7.54 11.75 2.96
C MET A 76 -6.79 11.96 1.65
N GLU A 77 -7.33 11.43 0.55
CA GLU A 77 -6.75 11.57 -0.78
C GLU A 77 -6.76 13.04 -1.24
N SER A 78 -7.86 13.75 -1.03
CA SER A 78 -7.97 15.18 -1.31
C SER A 78 -6.91 15.98 -0.52
N ILE A 79 -6.77 15.75 0.78
CA ILE A 79 -5.75 16.45 1.61
C ILE A 79 -4.33 16.08 1.17
N HIS A 80 -4.10 14.81 0.80
CA HIS A 80 -2.79 14.35 0.34
C HIS A 80 -2.37 15.06 -0.95
N ASN A 81 -3.29 15.14 -1.92
CA ASN A 81 -3.06 15.69 -3.25
C ASN A 81 -3.13 17.23 -3.29
N ASP A 82 -3.62 17.89 -2.23
CA ASP A 82 -3.69 19.34 -2.17
C ASP A 82 -2.29 19.97 -2.04
N SER A 83 -1.75 20.48 -3.15
CA SER A 83 -0.42 21.10 -3.21
C SER A 83 -0.35 22.48 -2.54
N SER A 84 -1.49 23.07 -2.17
CA SER A 84 -1.54 24.39 -1.50
C SER A 84 -1.26 24.30 0.00
N LEU A 85 -1.34 23.12 0.59
CA LEU A 85 -1.18 22.92 2.03
C LEU A 85 0.26 22.60 2.44
N SER A 86 0.70 23.20 3.54
CA SER A 86 1.95 22.82 4.20
C SER A 86 1.86 21.38 4.74
N ALA A 87 3.01 20.73 4.93
CA ALA A 87 3.05 19.38 5.52
C ALA A 87 2.39 19.32 6.91
N LYS A 88 2.57 20.37 7.72
CA LYS A 88 1.95 20.50 9.05
C LYS A 88 0.42 20.57 8.95
N ASP A 89 -0.09 21.37 8.01
CA ASP A 89 -1.54 21.53 7.83
C ASP A 89 -2.17 20.27 7.27
N LYS A 90 -1.50 19.59 6.32
CA LYS A 90 -1.93 18.26 5.84
C LYS A 90 -2.04 17.28 7.00
N HIS A 91 -1.02 17.22 7.86
CA HIS A 91 -1.04 16.33 9.01
C HIS A 91 -2.19 16.65 9.98
N ALA A 92 -2.39 17.92 10.31
CA ALA A 92 -3.48 18.36 11.20
C ALA A 92 -4.86 18.02 10.61
N LYS A 93 -5.09 18.30 9.32
CA LYS A 93 -6.35 17.97 8.65
C LYS A 93 -6.59 16.46 8.56
N MET A 94 -5.56 15.68 8.20
CA MET A 94 -5.66 14.22 8.20
C MET A 94 -5.99 13.67 9.58
N ARG A 95 -5.39 14.23 10.65
CA ARG A 95 -5.73 13.85 12.04
C ARG A 95 -7.20 14.13 12.36
N ALA A 96 -7.70 15.30 12.01
CA ALA A 96 -9.11 15.66 12.23
C ALA A 96 -10.08 14.72 11.48
N VAL A 97 -9.79 14.38 10.22
CA VAL A 97 -10.61 13.42 9.46
C VAL A 97 -10.59 12.03 10.10
N ARG A 98 -9.44 11.58 10.65
CA ARG A 98 -9.38 10.31 11.39
C ARG A 98 -10.27 10.36 12.62
N GLU A 99 -10.17 11.40 13.44
CA GLU A 99 -10.95 11.55 14.67
C GLU A 99 -12.46 11.61 14.40
N ASP A 100 -12.89 12.37 13.39
CA ASP A 100 -14.29 12.44 12.96
C ASP A 100 -14.80 11.06 12.48
N SER A 101 -14.03 10.40 11.62
CA SER A 101 -14.40 9.08 11.12
C SER A 101 -14.48 8.03 12.23
N ASP A 102 -13.57 8.05 13.20
CA ASP A 102 -13.54 7.11 14.32
C ASP A 102 -14.75 7.35 15.24
N THR A 103 -15.18 8.60 15.40
CA THR A 103 -16.40 8.95 16.15
C THR A 103 -17.64 8.38 15.46
N LYS A 104 -17.76 8.57 14.14
CA LYS A 104 -18.86 8.02 13.35
C LYS A 104 -18.86 6.49 13.37
N ILE A 105 -17.70 5.85 13.23
CA ILE A 105 -17.57 4.40 13.35
C ILE A 105 -18.09 3.95 14.73
N ARG A 106 -17.63 4.55 15.83
CA ARG A 106 -18.06 4.20 17.18
C ARG A 106 -19.58 4.34 17.38
N SER A 107 -20.24 5.30 16.75
CA SER A 107 -21.71 5.44 16.86
C SER A 107 -22.52 4.29 16.26
N VAL A 108 -21.93 3.51 15.34
CA VAL A 108 -22.56 2.34 14.70
C VAL A 108 -22.30 1.04 15.49
N LEU A 109 -21.27 1.04 16.35
CA LEU A 109 -20.85 -0.14 17.09
C LEU A 109 -21.63 -0.32 18.39
N THR A 110 -21.79 -1.57 18.81
CA THR A 110 -22.22 -1.91 20.17
C THR A 110 -21.09 -1.63 21.16
N ASP A 111 -21.39 -1.58 22.46
CA ASP A 111 -20.39 -1.26 23.47
C ASP A 111 -19.25 -2.30 23.54
N SER A 112 -19.53 -3.59 23.35
CA SER A 112 -18.47 -4.61 23.30
C SER A 112 -17.57 -4.49 22.06
N GLN A 113 -18.16 -4.10 20.92
CA GLN A 113 -17.42 -3.85 19.69
C GLN A 113 -16.56 -2.59 19.81
N LYS A 114 -17.05 -1.53 20.48
CA LYS A 114 -16.26 -0.32 20.76
C LYS A 114 -15.00 -0.66 21.57
N GLN A 115 -15.13 -1.47 22.62
CA GLN A 115 -13.96 -1.89 23.41
C GLN A 115 -12.92 -2.61 22.55
N THR A 116 -13.34 -3.54 21.69
CA THR A 116 -12.43 -4.25 20.77
C THR A 116 -11.79 -3.29 19.76
N TYR A 117 -12.57 -2.35 19.25
CA TYR A 117 -12.09 -1.32 18.32
C TYR A 117 -11.04 -0.40 18.98
N ASP A 118 -11.28 0.03 20.21
CA ASP A 118 -10.36 0.89 20.97
C ASP A 118 -9.02 0.19 21.26
N GLN A 119 -9.06 -1.09 21.61
CA GLN A 119 -7.87 -1.92 21.77
C GLN A 119 -7.07 -2.03 20.46
N MET A 120 -7.74 -2.24 19.32
CA MET A 120 -7.07 -2.25 18.03
C MET A 120 -6.38 -0.91 17.72
N GLN A 121 -7.06 0.20 18.00
CA GLN A 121 -6.50 1.54 17.81
C GLN A 121 -5.29 1.79 18.72
N GLN A 122 -5.36 1.35 19.97
CA GLN A 122 -4.24 1.43 20.90
C GLN A 122 -3.03 0.62 20.43
N GLN A 123 -3.24 -0.64 20.02
CA GLN A 123 -2.17 -1.49 19.50
C GLN A 123 -1.51 -0.89 18.25
N MET A 124 -2.28 -0.25 17.38
CA MET A 124 -1.72 0.46 16.23
C MET A 124 -0.84 1.64 16.65
N ARG A 125 -1.28 2.44 17.64
CA ARG A 125 -0.47 3.54 18.18
C ARG A 125 0.83 3.06 18.81
N GLU A 126 0.77 2.01 19.62
CA GLU A 126 1.95 1.41 20.26
C GLU A 126 2.94 0.88 19.21
N ARG A 127 2.45 0.18 18.17
CA ARG A 127 3.31 -0.27 17.07
C ARG A 127 3.95 0.88 16.29
N MET A 128 3.24 2.00 16.12
CA MET A 128 3.80 3.18 15.47
C MET A 128 4.90 3.82 16.33
N GLN A 129 4.69 3.91 17.65
CA GLN A 129 5.68 4.41 18.60
C GLN A 129 6.94 3.53 18.60
N GLN A 130 6.78 2.21 18.73
CA GLN A 130 7.89 1.25 18.70
C GLN A 130 8.72 1.36 17.41
N ARG A 131 8.08 1.55 16.25
CA ARG A 131 8.77 1.79 14.98
C ARG A 131 9.55 3.10 14.95
N HIS A 132 8.99 4.15 15.54
CA HIS A 132 9.65 5.45 15.64
C HIS A 132 10.89 5.38 16.54
N ASP A 133 10.80 4.67 17.66
CA ASP A 133 11.91 4.48 18.59
C ASP A 133 13.02 3.62 17.98
N GLN A 134 12.68 2.53 17.30
CA GLN A 134 13.66 1.66 16.63
C GLN A 134 14.40 2.39 15.51
N ASN A 135 13.72 3.24 14.75
CA ASN A 135 14.35 4.01 13.67
C ASN A 135 15.27 5.13 14.20
N GLN A 136 15.01 5.65 15.41
CA GLN A 136 15.89 6.61 16.09
C GLN A 136 17.09 5.91 16.76
N GLY A 137 16.93 4.69 17.27
CA GLY A 137 18.03 3.92 17.87
C GLY A 137 19.06 3.43 16.84
N ASN A 138 18.65 3.20 15.59
CA ASN A 138 19.54 2.73 14.51
C ASN A 138 20.25 3.87 13.73
N SER A 139 20.14 5.12 14.20
CA SER A 139 20.77 6.31 13.59
C SER A 139 21.90 6.92 14.44
N GLN A 140 22.42 6.18 15.44
CA GLN A 140 23.65 6.54 16.14
C GLN A 140 24.88 6.10 15.29
N PRO A 141 25.86 6.99 15.02
CA PRO A 141 26.92 6.70 14.05
C PRO A 141 27.91 5.67 14.60
N GLU A 142 28.25 4.67 13.79
CA GLU A 142 29.55 3.99 13.87
C GLU A 142 30.66 5.05 13.73
N ASN A 143 31.13 5.58 14.85
CA ASN A 143 32.45 6.20 14.89
C ASN A 143 33.01 6.17 16.31
N SER A 144 33.56 5.04 16.71
CA SER A 144 34.41 4.90 17.90
C SER A 144 35.34 3.70 17.72
N ASN A 145 36.30 3.82 16.80
CA ASN A 145 37.60 3.15 16.91
C ASN A 145 38.60 3.82 15.95
N ARG A 146 39.19 4.91 16.43
CA ARG A 146 40.60 5.27 16.18
C ARG A 146 41.30 5.33 17.53
#